data_AF-A0A2V6XNW9-F1
#
_entry.id   AF-A0A2V6XNW9-F1
#
_cell.length_a   1.000
_cell.length_b   1.000
_cell.length_c   1.000
_cell.angle_alpha   90.00
_cell.angle_beta   90.00
_cell.angle_gamma   90.00
#
_symmetry.space_group_name_H-M   'P 1'
#
loop_
_entity.id
_entity.type
_entity.pdbx_description
1 polymer ?
#
loop_
_entity_poly.entity_id
_entity_poly.type
_entity_poly.pdbx_seq_one_letter_code
_entity_poly.pdbx_strand_id
1 'polypeptide(L)'
;MNWRSIALALLLGFLTGCGMHYWQAADRGATEFGTDSGQCIEESKGKYEVSERIYRRCMRAHGWERVQTHYPTYRQFRGPEDEDEFFSPPAPLSKRGPDLQRSMGDPVCAGPTASRPQHCPRR
;
A
#
# COMPACT_ATOMS: atom_id res chain seq x y z
N MET A 1 12.58 34.40 18.21
CA MET A 1 12.05 33.45 17.22
C MET A 1 12.79 33.73 15.92
N ASN A 2 13.72 32.86 15.59
CA ASN A 2 14.91 33.25 14.83
C ASN A 2 14.67 32.83 13.37
N TRP A 3 14.88 33.72 12.40
CA TRP A 3 14.68 33.43 10.96
C TRP A 3 15.31 32.09 10.53
N ARG A 4 16.46 31.76 11.12
CA ARG A 4 17.19 30.49 10.92
C ARG A 4 16.35 29.27 11.32
N SER A 5 15.56 29.35 12.39
CA SER A 5 14.65 28.29 12.85
C SER A 5 13.44 28.12 11.93
N ILE A 6 12.94 29.22 11.34
CA ILE A 6 11.83 29.17 10.37
C ILE A 6 12.31 28.56 9.05
N ALA A 7 13.50 28.93 8.57
CA ALA A 7 14.09 28.37 7.36
C ALA A 7 14.40 26.86 7.49
N LEU A 8 14.87 26.43 8.66
CA LEU A 8 15.07 25.00 8.96
C LEU A 8 13.74 24.24 9.02
N ALA A 9 12.70 24.81 9.65
CA ALA A 9 11.38 24.19 9.68
C ALA A 9 10.74 24.08 8.28
N LEU A 10 10.96 25.08 7.41
CA LEU A 10 10.48 25.06 6.03
C LEU A 10 11.24 24.05 5.16
N LEU A 11 12.57 23.94 5.30
CA LEU A 11 13.37 22.95 4.57
C LEU A 11 13.06 21.50 4.97
N LEU A 12 12.71 21.24 6.24
CA LEU A 12 12.20 19.93 6.68
C LEU A 12 10.78 19.63 6.18
N GLY A 13 9.98 20.65 5.86
CA GLY A 13 8.61 20.51 5.39
C GLY A 13 8.47 20.13 3.91
N PHE A 14 9.52 20.29 3.09
CA PHE A 14 9.45 20.06 1.63
C PHE A 14 9.62 18.60 1.19
N LEU A 15 9.90 17.66 2.11
CA LEU A 15 9.98 16.23 1.78
C LEU A 15 8.64 15.51 1.89
N THR A 16 7.57 16.18 2.31
CA THR A 16 6.22 15.61 2.35
C THR A 16 5.50 15.90 1.04
N GLY A 17 5.71 15.06 0.02
CA GLY A 17 4.75 15.02 -1.09
C GLY A 17 5.36 14.75 -2.44
N CYS A 18 5.50 13.46 -2.75
CA CYS A 18 5.15 12.97 -4.08
C CYS A 18 4.84 11.44 -4.11
N GLY A 19 4.86 10.73 -2.98
CA GLY A 19 4.64 9.27 -2.94
C GLY A 19 3.20 8.84 -2.68
N MET A 20 2.85 7.62 -3.12
CA MET A 20 1.58 6.97 -2.77
C MET A 20 1.68 6.34 -1.37
N HIS A 21 0.54 6.16 -0.70
CA HIS A 21 0.50 5.44 0.57
C HIS A 21 0.32 3.93 0.33
N TYR A 22 1.04 3.15 1.13
CA TYR A 22 0.95 1.71 1.17
C TYR A 22 0.90 1.22 2.62
N TRP A 23 0.43 0.00 2.79
CA TRP A 23 0.40 -0.72 4.04
C TRP A 23 1.42 -1.86 4.01
N GLN A 24 2.16 -2.03 5.10
CA GLN A 24 3.12 -3.11 5.27
C GLN A 24 3.04 -3.76 6.65
N ALA A 25 3.47 -5.02 6.73
CA ALA A 25 3.67 -5.75 7.97
C ALA A 25 4.80 -6.77 7.78
N ALA A 26 5.55 -7.07 8.83
CA ALA A 26 6.78 -7.88 8.74
C ALA A 26 6.51 -9.29 8.17
N ASP A 27 5.48 -9.98 8.67
CA ASP A 27 5.24 -11.40 8.39
C ASP A 27 3.86 -11.67 7.79
N ARG A 28 3.30 -10.69 7.07
CA ARG A 28 1.98 -10.81 6.45
C ARG A 28 2.01 -10.43 4.97
N GLY A 29 1.25 -11.18 4.18
CA GLY A 29 1.18 -11.07 2.74
C GLY A 29 -0.12 -10.43 2.24
N ALA A 30 -0.35 -10.57 0.94
CA ALA A 30 -1.50 -9.98 0.26
C ALA A 30 -2.84 -10.57 0.72
N THR A 31 -2.84 -11.85 1.12
CA THR A 31 -4.04 -12.54 1.62
C THR A 31 -4.48 -11.96 2.95
N GLU A 32 -3.56 -11.87 3.91
CA GLU A 32 -3.81 -11.31 5.23
C GLU A 32 -4.20 -9.83 5.12
N PHE A 33 -3.54 -9.09 4.22
CA PHE A 33 -3.93 -7.72 3.91
C PHE A 33 -5.36 -7.64 3.41
N GLY A 34 -5.75 -8.49 2.46
CA GLY A 34 -7.10 -8.51 1.90
C GLY A 34 -8.17 -8.79 2.96
N THR A 35 -7.91 -9.75 3.86
CA THR A 35 -8.81 -10.08 4.97
C THR A 35 -8.95 -8.92 5.96
N ASP A 36 -7.82 -8.41 6.48
CA ASP A 36 -7.83 -7.32 7.47
C ASP A 36 -8.41 -6.03 6.87
N SER A 37 -8.01 -5.69 5.65
CA SER A 37 -8.49 -4.51 4.93
C SER A 37 -9.99 -4.58 4.67
N GLY A 38 -10.50 -5.73 4.21
CA GLY A 38 -11.93 -5.94 4.00
C GLY A 38 -12.74 -5.74 5.28
N GLN A 39 -12.28 -6.30 6.40
CA GLN A 39 -12.93 -6.09 7.70
C GLN A 39 -12.91 -4.61 8.12
N CYS A 40 -11.76 -3.94 7.99
CA CYS A 40 -11.61 -2.54 8.33
C CYS A 40 -12.43 -1.60 7.43
N ILE A 41 -12.65 -1.97 6.16
CA ILE A 41 -13.51 -1.24 5.23
C ILE A 41 -14.97 -1.32 5.72
N GLU A 42 -15.45 -2.51 6.07
CA GLU A 42 -16.81 -2.68 6.58
C GLU A 42 -17.02 -1.93 7.91
N GLU A 43 -16.03 -1.91 8.81
CA GLU A 43 -16.09 -1.11 10.04
C GLU A 43 -16.12 0.40 9.76
N SER A 44 -15.48 0.84 8.67
CA SER A 44 -15.43 2.25 8.31
C SER A 44 -16.69 2.78 7.63
N LYS A 45 -17.57 1.89 7.14
CA LYS A 45 -18.81 2.25 6.46
C LYS A 45 -19.89 2.65 7.46
N GLY A 46 -20.34 3.89 7.36
CA GLY A 46 -21.56 4.38 7.99
C GLY A 46 -22.76 4.25 7.06
N LYS A 47 -23.91 4.78 7.49
CA LYS A 47 -25.16 4.73 6.71
C LYS A 47 -25.09 5.55 5.41
N TYR A 48 -24.30 6.61 5.38
CA TYR A 48 -24.21 7.56 4.25
C TYR A 48 -22.79 8.05 3.97
N GLU A 49 -21.79 7.58 4.71
CA GLU A 49 -20.42 8.09 4.65
C GLU A 49 -19.43 6.97 4.95
N VAL A 50 -18.18 7.14 4.51
CA VAL A 50 -17.07 6.26 4.90
C VAL A 50 -16.03 7.06 5.66
N SER A 51 -15.60 6.53 6.81
CA SER A 51 -14.59 7.20 7.62
C SER A 51 -13.20 6.60 7.38
N GLU A 52 -12.41 7.27 6.54
CA GLU A 52 -11.00 6.91 6.32
C GLU A 52 -10.21 6.84 7.65
N ARG A 53 -10.58 7.70 8.63
CA ARG A 53 -9.97 7.71 9.95
C ARG A 53 -10.21 6.41 10.72
N ILE A 54 -11.40 5.82 10.61
CA ILE A 54 -11.75 4.54 11.23
C ILE A 54 -10.96 3.43 10.56
N TYR A 55 -10.96 3.38 9.22
CA TYR A 55 -10.17 2.40 8.45
C TYR A 55 -8.69 2.42 8.85
N ARG A 56 -8.04 3.60 8.81
CA ARG A 56 -6.62 3.75 9.18
C ARG A 56 -6.34 3.36 10.63
N ARG A 57 -7.31 3.50 11.54
CA ARG A 57 -7.16 3.08 12.93
C ARG A 57 -7.27 1.57 13.05
N CYS A 58 -8.27 0.96 12.42
CA CYS A 58 -8.45 -0.48 12.38
C CYS A 58 -7.22 -1.18 11.80
N MET A 59 -6.71 -0.72 10.65
CA MET A 59 -5.49 -1.28 10.05
C MET A 59 -4.28 -1.27 11.00
N ARG A 60 -4.08 -0.14 11.72
CA ARG A 60 -3.02 -0.05 12.74
C ARG A 60 -3.26 -0.97 13.94
N ALA A 61 -4.51 -1.16 14.36
CA ALA A 61 -4.86 -2.10 15.42
C ALA A 61 -4.60 -3.55 15.00
N HIS A 62 -4.82 -3.87 13.72
CA HIS A 62 -4.39 -5.13 13.13
C HIS A 62 -2.87 -5.23 12.99
N GLY A 63 -2.09 -4.18 13.24
CA GLY A 63 -0.62 -4.20 13.18
C GLY A 63 -0.04 -3.85 11.80
N TRP A 64 -0.81 -3.21 10.94
CA TRP A 64 -0.32 -2.67 9.67
C TRP A 64 0.29 -1.28 9.85
N GLU A 65 1.44 -1.07 9.23
CA GLU A 65 2.13 0.21 9.19
C GLU A 65 1.84 0.90 7.86
N ARG A 66 1.52 2.21 7.92
CA ARG A 66 1.30 3.02 6.72
C ARG A 66 2.60 3.73 6.33
N VAL A 67 3.06 3.49 5.12
CA VAL A 67 4.27 4.09 4.56
C VAL A 67 3.93 4.91 3.32
N GLN A 68 4.68 5.98 3.07
CA GLN A 68 4.58 6.77 1.84
C GLN A 68 5.84 6.55 1.01
N THR A 69 5.70 6.07 -0.22
CA THR A 69 6.85 5.80 -1.10
C THR A 69 6.47 5.91 -2.58
N HIS A 70 7.46 6.22 -3.41
CA HIS A 70 7.36 6.10 -4.86
C HIS A 70 7.67 4.70 -5.38
N TYR A 71 8.47 3.95 -4.63
CA TYR A 71 9.03 2.67 -5.02
C TYR A 71 8.51 1.62 -4.05
N PRO A 72 7.27 1.13 -4.24
CA PRO A 72 6.71 0.14 -3.35
C PRO A 72 7.47 -1.19 -3.44
N THR A 73 7.57 -1.89 -2.33
CA THR A 73 8.17 -3.23 -2.26
C THR A 73 7.12 -4.34 -2.45
N TYR A 74 7.56 -5.59 -2.46
CA TYR A 74 6.67 -6.75 -2.55
C TYR A 74 5.77 -6.94 -1.29
N ARG A 75 6.15 -6.35 -0.15
CA ARG A 75 5.39 -6.39 1.12
C ARG A 75 4.52 -5.14 1.36
N GLN A 76 4.40 -4.29 0.35
CA GLN A 76 3.63 -3.05 0.43
C GLN A 76 2.37 -3.17 -0.43
N PHE A 77 1.23 -2.89 0.19
CA PHE A 77 -0.10 -3.12 -0.35
C PHE A 77 -0.93 -1.84 -0.37
N ARG A 78 -1.75 -1.68 -1.41
CA ARG A 78 -2.67 -0.55 -1.57
C ARG A 78 -3.98 -0.81 -0.83
N GLY A 79 -4.38 0.13 0.01
CA GLY A 79 -5.73 0.23 0.55
C GLY A 79 -6.50 1.39 -0.10
N PRO A 80 -7.79 1.55 0.22
CA PRO A 80 -8.60 2.69 -0.21
C PRO A 80 -8.09 3.99 0.42
N GLU A 81 -7.97 5.02 -0.42
CA GLU A 81 -7.50 6.35 -0.03
C GLU A 81 -8.55 7.45 -0.21
N ASP A 82 -9.64 7.18 -0.93
CA ASP A 82 -10.79 8.07 -1.13
C ASP A 82 -12.12 7.29 -1.05
N GLU A 83 -13.23 8.02 -0.94
CA GLU A 83 -14.57 7.46 -0.71
C GLU A 83 -14.97 6.44 -1.79
N ASP A 84 -14.65 6.71 -3.06
CA ASP A 84 -14.97 5.81 -4.17
C ASP A 84 -14.20 4.49 -4.05
N GLU A 85 -12.91 4.55 -3.68
CA GLU A 85 -12.09 3.37 -3.40
C GLU A 85 -12.63 2.57 -2.19
N PHE A 86 -13.32 3.17 -1.22
CA PHE A 86 -13.95 2.40 -0.14
C PHE A 86 -15.14 1.56 -0.59
N PHE A 87 -15.87 2.01 -1.62
CA PHE A 87 -16.95 1.22 -2.22
C PHE A 87 -16.44 0.23 -3.27
N SER A 88 -15.31 0.54 -3.92
CA SER A 88 -14.63 -0.31 -4.89
C SER A 88 -13.14 -0.42 -4.58
N PRO A 89 -12.75 -1.28 -3.61
CA PRO A 89 -11.38 -1.33 -3.11
C PRO A 89 -10.34 -1.61 -4.21
N PRO A 90 -9.21 -0.89 -4.22
CA PRO A 90 -8.16 -1.12 -5.21
C PRO A 90 -7.59 -2.52 -5.02
N ALA A 91 -7.13 -3.13 -6.11
CA ALA A 91 -6.37 -4.36 -5.99
C ALA A 91 -5.14 -4.11 -5.10
N PRO A 92 -4.88 -4.91 -4.05
CA PRO A 92 -3.80 -4.66 -3.09
C PRO A 92 -2.42 -4.51 -3.71
N LEU A 93 -2.21 -5.11 -4.88
CA LEU A 93 -0.95 -5.14 -5.60
C LEU A 93 -0.90 -4.14 -6.75
N SER A 94 -1.92 -3.29 -6.89
CA SER A 94 -1.99 -2.28 -7.94
C SER A 94 -0.93 -1.21 -7.74
N LYS A 95 -0.55 -0.55 -8.85
CA LYS A 95 0.37 0.60 -8.87
C LYS A 95 1.76 0.31 -8.29
N ARG A 96 2.14 -0.96 -8.21
CA ARG A 96 3.55 -1.34 -8.08
C ARG A 96 4.24 -1.10 -9.41
N GLY A 97 5.51 -0.69 -9.37
CA GLY A 97 6.28 -0.47 -10.59
C GLY A 97 6.21 -1.68 -11.54
N PRO A 98 6.35 -1.47 -12.86
CA PRO A 98 6.18 -2.52 -13.86
C PRO A 98 7.02 -3.78 -13.59
N ASP A 99 8.17 -3.65 -12.94
CA ASP A 99 9.05 -4.76 -12.56
C ASP A 99 8.41 -5.70 -11.52
N LEU A 100 7.65 -5.17 -10.57
CA LEU A 100 6.95 -5.95 -9.56
C LEU A 100 5.59 -6.46 -10.05
N GLN A 101 4.93 -5.72 -10.94
CA GLN A 101 3.65 -6.11 -11.54
C GLN A 101 3.83 -7.28 -12.53
N ARG A 102 4.90 -7.24 -13.36
CA ARG A 102 5.22 -8.26 -14.36
C ARG A 102 5.64 -9.59 -13.73
N SER A 103 6.32 -9.54 -12.60
CA SER A 103 6.74 -10.72 -11.82
C SER A 103 5.59 -11.66 -11.42
N MET A 104 4.41 -11.10 -11.13
CA MET A 104 3.30 -11.83 -10.50
C MET A 104 2.14 -12.16 -11.45
N GLY A 105 1.99 -11.42 -12.54
CA GLY A 105 0.88 -11.56 -13.50
C GLY A 105 1.26 -12.14 -14.87
N ASP A 106 2.54 -12.38 -15.16
CA ASP A 106 2.96 -12.91 -16.46
C ASP A 106 2.73 -14.43 -16.52
N PRO A 107 1.82 -14.93 -17.38
CA PRO A 107 1.53 -16.36 -17.50
C PRO A 107 2.77 -17.17 -17.92
N VAL A 108 3.75 -16.54 -18.58
CA VAL A 108 5.02 -17.16 -18.95
C VAL A 108 5.87 -17.47 -17.70
N CYS A 109 5.68 -16.71 -16.63
CA CYS A 109 6.34 -16.90 -15.36
C CYS A 109 5.57 -17.83 -14.40
N ALA A 110 4.40 -18.36 -14.78
CA ALA A 110 3.61 -19.28 -13.96
C ALA A 110 4.04 -20.76 -14.09
N GLY A 111 5.01 -21.06 -14.97
CA GLY A 111 5.49 -22.42 -15.23
C GLY A 111 6.53 -22.97 -14.23
N PRO A 112 6.87 -24.27 -14.32
CA PRO A 112 7.88 -24.92 -13.48
C PRO A 112 9.24 -24.20 -13.56
N THR A 113 9.96 -24.11 -12.42
CA THR A 113 11.23 -23.39 -12.29
C THR A 113 12.29 -23.80 -13.32
N ALA A 114 12.26 -25.04 -13.80
CA ALA A 114 13.19 -25.59 -14.79
C ALA A 114 13.07 -24.97 -16.19
N SER A 115 11.91 -24.41 -16.54
CA SER A 115 11.64 -23.85 -17.88
C SER A 115 11.39 -22.35 -17.85
N ARG A 116 11.63 -21.71 -16.70
CA ARG A 116 11.25 -20.33 -16.47
C ARG A 116 12.27 -19.38 -17.11
N PRO A 117 11.84 -18.43 -17.96
CA PRO A 117 12.75 -17.45 -18.57
C PRO A 117 13.56 -16.69 -17.51
N GLN A 118 14.80 -16.32 -17.85
CA GLN A 118 15.71 -15.65 -16.92
C GLN A 118 15.21 -14.29 -16.43
N HIS A 119 14.30 -13.65 -17.16
CA HIS A 119 13.66 -12.40 -16.75
C HIS A 119 12.60 -12.58 -15.65
N CYS A 120 12.22 -13.81 -15.33
CA CYS A 120 11.30 -14.09 -14.24
C CYS A 120 12.06 -14.18 -12.90
N PRO A 121 11.47 -13.71 -11.80
CA PRO A 121 12.11 -13.80 -10.50
C PRO A 121 12.20 -15.25 -10.04
N ARG A 122 13.34 -15.60 -9.44
CA ARG A 122 13.50 -16.87 -8.72
C ARG A 122 12.68 -16.81 -7.44
N ARG A 123 11.83 -17.82 -7.24
CA ARG A 123 11.14 -18.04 -5.96
C ARG A 123 12.14 -18.48 -4.90
#